data_AF-A0A3Q0EHP8-F1
#
_entry.id   AF-A0A3Q0EHP8-F1
#
_cell.length_a   1.000
_cell.length_b   1.000
_cell.length_c   1.000
_cell.angle_alpha   90.00
_cell.angle_beta   90.00
_cell.angle_gamma   90.00
#
_symmetry.space_group_name_H-M   'P 1'
#
loop_
_entity.id
_entity.type
_entity.pdbx_description
1 polymer ?
#
loop_
_entity_poly.entity_id
_entity_poly.type
_entity_poly.pdbx_seq_one_letter_code
_entity_poly.pdbx_strand_id
1 'polypeptide(L)'
;MTLAEFKFIWYMEYSHRMWGRLVGLAYILPAAYFWRKGWLRRGMKGRVLGLCGLVCFQGLLGWYMVKSGLEEKPDSHDIPRVSQYRLAAHLGSALVLYCASLWTSLSLLLPRHRLPETRQLLRLRRFAHGAAGLVFLTALSGAFVAGLDAGLVYNSFPKMGDSWIPEDLLAFSPVLRNVFENPTMVQFDHRVLGVTSVTAITVLYFLSRRIPLPGRTRMAAVTLLALAYTQVALGISTLLTYVPTPLAATHQAGSLALLSGALWLLSELRRVAK
;
A
#
# COMPACT_ATOMS: atom_id res chain seq x y z
N MET A 1 -29.36 8.52 7.31
CA MET A 1 -28.84 8.48 5.94
C MET A 1 -29.91 8.98 4.98
N THR A 2 -29.61 10.01 4.19
CA THR A 2 -30.48 10.50 3.12
C THR A 2 -30.44 9.56 1.92
N LEU A 3 -31.44 9.63 1.02
CA LEU A 3 -31.44 8.82 -0.22
C LEU A 3 -30.20 9.11 -1.09
N ALA A 4 -29.72 10.35 -1.09
CA ALA A 4 -28.54 10.74 -1.84
C ALA A 4 -27.27 10.07 -1.29
N GLU A 5 -27.09 10.09 0.04
CA GLU A 5 -25.98 9.40 0.72
C GLU A 5 -26.01 7.89 0.45
N PHE A 6 -27.19 7.27 0.54
CA PHE A 6 -27.35 5.85 0.23
C PHE A 6 -26.92 5.52 -1.19
N LYS A 7 -27.43 6.27 -2.18
CA LYS A 7 -27.08 6.06 -3.59
C LYS A 7 -25.59 6.21 -3.82
N PHE A 8 -24.96 7.23 -3.22
CA PHE A 8 -23.52 7.43 -3.34
C PHE A 8 -22.72 6.22 -2.84
N ILE A 9 -23.01 5.75 -1.63
CA ILE A 9 -22.34 4.58 -1.04
C ILE A 9 -22.58 3.34 -1.91
N TRP A 10 -23.84 3.09 -2.30
CA TRP A 10 -24.20 1.94 -3.12
C TRP A 10 -23.47 1.92 -4.47
N TYR A 11 -23.43 3.05 -5.19
CA TYR A 11 -22.76 3.15 -6.49
C TYR A 11 -21.25 2.96 -6.35
N MET A 12 -20.62 3.50 -5.30
CA MET A 12 -19.19 3.30 -5.05
C MET A 12 -18.87 1.83 -4.81
N GLU A 13 -19.63 1.15 -3.95
CA GLU A 13 -19.42 -0.26 -3.68
C GLU A 13 -19.71 -1.15 -4.91
N TYR A 14 -20.82 -0.89 -5.62
CA TYR A 14 -21.16 -1.61 -6.84
C TYR A 14 -20.05 -1.47 -7.88
N SER A 15 -19.58 -0.23 -8.10
CA SER A 15 -18.50 0.05 -9.04
C SER A 15 -17.20 -0.66 -8.64
N HIS A 16 -16.85 -0.64 -7.36
CA HIS A 16 -15.68 -1.37 -6.85
C HIS A 16 -15.79 -2.89 -7.10
N ARG A 17 -16.97 -3.49 -6.87
CA ARG A 17 -17.22 -4.92 -7.16
C ARG A 17 -17.13 -5.23 -8.66
N MET A 18 -17.67 -4.37 -9.52
CA MET A 18 -17.57 -4.54 -10.97
C MET A 18 -16.11 -4.40 -11.43
N TRP A 19 -15.37 -3.46 -10.86
CA TRP A 19 -13.96 -3.27 -11.13
C TRP A 19 -13.14 -4.50 -10.77
N GLY A 20 -13.40 -5.12 -9.61
CA GLY A 20 -12.76 -6.38 -9.21
C GLY A 20 -12.98 -7.51 -10.22
N ARG A 21 -14.21 -7.66 -10.74
CA ARG A 21 -14.52 -8.64 -11.79
C ARG A 21 -13.79 -8.35 -13.10
N LEU A 22 -13.77 -7.09 -13.51
CA LEU A 22 -13.05 -6.65 -14.70
C LEU A 22 -11.54 -6.94 -14.59
N VAL A 23 -10.93 -6.65 -13.45
CA VAL A 23 -9.53 -7.02 -13.16
C VAL A 23 -9.34 -8.54 -13.26
N GLY A 24 -10.27 -9.33 -12.71
CA GLY A 24 -10.31 -10.77 -12.87
C GLY A 24 -10.20 -11.23 -14.32
N LEU A 25 -11.09 -10.71 -15.17
CA LEU A 25 -11.10 -11.01 -16.61
C LEU A 25 -9.83 -10.53 -17.31
N ALA A 26 -9.33 -9.35 -16.96
CA ALA A 26 -8.13 -8.76 -17.54
C ALA A 26 -6.84 -9.53 -17.24
N TYR A 27 -6.79 -10.30 -16.15
CA TYR A 27 -5.68 -11.23 -15.89
C TYR A 27 -5.94 -12.60 -16.51
N ILE A 28 -7.11 -13.19 -16.28
CA ILE A 28 -7.38 -14.59 -16.59
C ILE A 28 -7.50 -14.82 -18.11
N LEU A 29 -8.21 -13.95 -18.84
CA LEU A 29 -8.43 -14.16 -20.29
C LEU A 29 -7.12 -14.05 -21.09
N PRO A 30 -6.29 -12.99 -20.94
CA PRO A 30 -5.01 -12.94 -21.64
C PRO A 30 -4.06 -14.05 -21.21
N ALA A 31 -4.05 -14.41 -19.92
CA ALA A 31 -3.23 -15.52 -19.44
C ALA A 31 -3.58 -16.84 -20.13
N ALA A 32 -4.87 -17.20 -20.20
CA ALA A 32 -5.33 -18.41 -20.88
C ALA A 32 -5.00 -18.37 -22.39
N TYR A 33 -5.21 -17.22 -23.03
CA TYR A 33 -4.90 -17.04 -24.44
C TYR A 33 -3.40 -17.20 -24.74
N PHE A 34 -2.53 -16.51 -24.00
CA PHE A 34 -1.08 -16.61 -24.17
C PHE A 34 -0.53 -17.99 -23.82
N TRP A 35 -1.14 -18.67 -22.86
CA TRP A 35 -0.79 -20.04 -22.52
C TRP A 35 -1.10 -20.99 -23.66
N ARG A 36 -2.31 -20.93 -24.21
CA ARG A 36 -2.74 -21.76 -25.35
C ARG A 36 -1.90 -21.51 -26.59
N LYS A 37 -1.50 -20.26 -26.84
CA LYS A 37 -0.63 -19.89 -27.96
C LYS A 37 0.84 -20.23 -27.76
N GLY A 38 1.23 -20.69 -26.56
CA GLY A 38 2.63 -21.03 -26.25
C GLY A 38 3.56 -19.81 -26.14
N TRP A 39 3.01 -18.59 -25.99
CA TRP A 39 3.80 -17.35 -25.97
C TRP A 39 4.55 -17.14 -24.64
N LEU A 40 4.20 -17.89 -23.61
CA LEU A 40 4.80 -17.78 -22.28
C LEU A 40 6.08 -18.61 -22.17
N ARG A 41 7.22 -17.93 -22.00
CA ARG A 41 8.51 -18.56 -21.62
C ARG A 41 8.36 -19.33 -20.30
N ARG A 42 9.17 -20.38 -20.08
CA ARG A 42 9.10 -21.26 -18.89
C ARG A 42 9.03 -20.49 -17.56
N GLY A 43 9.90 -19.48 -17.37
CA GLY A 43 9.89 -18.66 -16.16
C GLY A 43 8.68 -17.72 -16.02
N MET A 44 8.03 -17.34 -17.14
CA MET A 44 6.83 -16.49 -17.12
C MET A 44 5.58 -17.28 -16.77
N LYS A 45 5.51 -18.56 -17.14
CA LYS A 45 4.39 -19.45 -16.81
C LYS A 45 4.09 -19.47 -15.30
N GLY A 46 5.11 -19.68 -14.47
CA GLY A 46 4.96 -19.68 -13.02
C GLY A 46 4.51 -18.32 -12.47
N ARG A 47 5.03 -17.21 -13.01
CA ARG A 47 4.62 -15.86 -12.60
C ARG A 47 3.16 -15.58 -12.94
N VAL A 48 2.74 -15.90 -14.16
CA VAL A 48 1.35 -15.72 -14.61
C VAL A 48 0.39 -16.55 -13.77
N LEU A 49 0.74 -17.81 -13.47
CA LEU A 49 -0.06 -18.65 -12.56
C LEU A 49 -0.16 -18.04 -11.15
N GLY A 50 0.96 -17.57 -10.59
CA GLY A 50 0.96 -16.91 -9.28
C GLY A 50 0.09 -15.65 -9.25
N LEU A 51 0.17 -14.80 -10.28
CA LEU A 51 -0.66 -13.60 -10.40
C LEU A 51 -2.15 -13.93 -10.55
N CYS A 52 -2.50 -14.93 -11.37
CA CYS A 52 -3.89 -15.40 -11.49
C CYS A 52 -4.39 -15.97 -10.15
N GLY A 53 -3.56 -16.73 -9.44
CA GLY A 53 -3.87 -17.23 -8.10
C GLY A 53 -4.14 -16.10 -7.10
N LEU A 54 -3.30 -15.05 -7.10
CA LEU A 54 -3.51 -13.87 -6.26
C LEU A 54 -4.79 -13.12 -6.62
N VAL A 55 -5.15 -13.03 -7.90
CA VAL A 55 -6.42 -12.43 -8.36
C VAL A 55 -7.63 -13.24 -7.87
N CYS A 56 -7.59 -14.57 -7.99
CA CYS A 56 -8.65 -15.42 -7.44
C CYS A 56 -8.74 -15.28 -5.91
N PHE A 57 -7.60 -15.23 -5.23
CA PHE A 57 -7.52 -15.02 -3.79
C PHE A 57 -8.07 -13.64 -3.37
N GLN A 58 -7.85 -12.59 -4.16
CA GLN A 58 -8.49 -11.28 -3.96
C GLN A 58 -10.02 -11.39 -4.02
N GLY A 59 -10.56 -12.10 -5.02
CA GLY A 59 -11.99 -12.35 -5.13
C GLY A 59 -12.56 -13.11 -3.93
N LEU A 60 -11.84 -14.13 -3.45
CA LEU A 60 -12.22 -14.89 -2.25
C LEU A 60 -12.21 -14.02 -0.98
N LEU A 61 -11.17 -13.21 -0.77
CA LEU A 61 -11.10 -12.28 0.36
C LEU A 61 -12.19 -11.20 0.29
N GLY A 62 -12.45 -10.65 -0.90
CA GLY A 62 -13.52 -9.66 -1.09
C GLY A 62 -14.90 -10.25 -0.79
N TRP A 63 -15.16 -11.49 -1.23
CA TRP A 63 -16.37 -12.22 -0.85
C TRP A 63 -16.45 -12.45 0.67
N TYR A 64 -15.35 -12.89 1.29
CA TYR A 64 -15.28 -13.11 2.74
C TYR A 64 -15.57 -11.84 3.53
N MET A 65 -15.02 -10.69 3.12
CA MET A 65 -15.32 -9.38 3.72
C MET A 65 -16.82 -9.07 3.67
N VAL A 66 -17.44 -9.21 2.49
CA VAL A 66 -18.87 -8.92 2.31
C VAL A 66 -19.74 -9.87 3.14
N LYS A 67 -19.53 -11.19 3.01
CA LYS A 67 -20.30 -12.20 3.77
C LYS A 67 -20.28 -11.88 5.26
N SER A 68 -19.10 -11.54 5.76
CA SER A 68 -18.90 -11.32 7.18
C SER A 68 -19.42 -10.00 7.72
N GLY A 69 -19.70 -9.03 6.84
CA GLY A 69 -20.40 -7.80 7.19
C GLY A 69 -21.92 -8.00 7.25
N LEU A 70 -22.44 -9.10 6.70
CA LEU A 70 -23.87 -9.42 6.70
C LEU A 70 -24.28 -10.32 7.88
N GLU A 71 -23.34 -10.73 8.73
CA GLU A 71 -23.65 -11.46 9.97
C GLU A 71 -24.30 -10.50 10.96
N GLU A 72 -25.62 -10.62 11.13
CA GLU A 72 -26.38 -9.84 12.10
C GLU A 72 -25.85 -10.12 13.52
N LYS A 73 -25.49 -9.05 14.22
CA LYS A 73 -25.31 -9.10 15.66
C LYS A 73 -26.68 -8.83 16.29
N PRO A 74 -27.33 -9.84 16.90
CA PRO A 74 -28.72 -9.73 17.34
C PRO A 74 -28.97 -8.58 18.35
N ASP A 75 -27.92 -8.08 19.01
CA ASP A 75 -28.03 -7.05 20.07
C ASP A 75 -27.33 -5.71 19.74
N SER A 76 -26.87 -5.46 18.51
CA SER A 76 -26.21 -4.19 18.18
C SER A 76 -26.85 -3.47 16.99
N HIS A 77 -27.34 -2.25 17.20
CA HIS A 77 -27.61 -1.26 16.14
C HIS A 77 -26.33 -0.72 15.47
N ASP A 78 -25.19 -1.41 15.62
CA ASP A 78 -23.92 -1.03 15.02
C ASP A 78 -24.01 -1.10 13.49
N ILE A 79 -23.43 -0.09 12.83
CA ILE A 79 -23.26 -0.08 11.38
C ILE A 79 -22.44 -1.33 10.99
N PRO A 80 -22.89 -2.15 10.02
CA PRO A 80 -22.15 -3.30 9.52
C PRO A 80 -20.71 -2.92 9.15
N ARG A 81 -19.75 -3.37 9.95
CA ARG A 81 -18.32 -3.02 9.80
C ARG A 81 -17.48 -4.25 9.52
N VAL A 82 -16.61 -4.13 8.53
CA VAL A 82 -15.61 -5.15 8.25
C VAL A 82 -14.48 -5.00 9.26
N SER A 83 -14.12 -6.09 9.94
CA SER A 83 -12.98 -6.09 10.87
C SER A 83 -11.71 -5.55 10.20
N GLN A 84 -10.96 -4.74 10.93
CA GLN A 84 -9.64 -4.22 10.55
C GLN A 84 -8.68 -5.31 10.08
N TYR A 85 -8.77 -6.53 10.64
CA TYR A 85 -7.96 -7.67 10.20
C TYR A 85 -8.30 -8.10 8.77
N ARG A 86 -9.59 -8.16 8.42
CA ARG A 86 -10.04 -8.53 7.08
C ARG A 86 -9.70 -7.43 6.07
N LEU A 87 -9.88 -6.17 6.46
CA LEU A 87 -9.51 -5.01 5.66
C LEU A 87 -8.00 -5.00 5.36
N ALA A 88 -7.16 -5.20 6.39
CA ALA A 88 -5.71 -5.28 6.24
C ALA A 88 -5.28 -6.49 5.40
N ALA A 89 -5.91 -7.66 5.59
CA ALA A 89 -5.62 -8.83 4.77
C ALA A 89 -5.95 -8.60 3.29
N HIS A 90 -7.11 -8.00 3.00
CA HIS A 90 -7.51 -7.70 1.63
C HIS A 90 -6.63 -6.63 0.98
N LEU A 91 -6.41 -5.49 1.64
CA LEU A 91 -5.52 -4.45 1.13
C LEU A 91 -4.09 -4.97 0.96
N GLY A 92 -3.54 -5.67 1.96
CA GLY A 92 -2.17 -6.19 1.91
C GLY A 92 -1.96 -7.17 0.76
N SER A 93 -2.89 -8.08 0.54
CA SER A 93 -2.81 -9.00 -0.60
C SER A 93 -3.05 -8.30 -1.95
N ALA A 94 -3.85 -7.23 -1.99
CA ALA A 94 -4.00 -6.39 -3.18
C ALA A 94 -2.69 -5.63 -3.49
N LEU A 95 -2.01 -5.11 -2.48
CA LEU A 95 -0.68 -4.48 -2.62
C LEU A 95 0.37 -5.49 -3.10
N VAL A 96 0.37 -6.72 -2.59
CA VAL A 96 1.27 -7.79 -3.07
C VAL A 96 1.01 -8.10 -4.55
N LEU A 97 -0.25 -8.28 -4.94
CA LEU A 97 -0.64 -8.47 -6.34
C LEU A 97 -0.16 -7.29 -7.20
N TYR A 98 -0.42 -6.06 -6.76
CA TYR A 98 0.01 -4.85 -7.46
C TYR A 98 1.53 -4.78 -7.62
N CYS A 99 2.29 -5.01 -6.55
CA CYS A 99 3.75 -5.02 -6.56
C CYS A 99 4.29 -6.06 -7.54
N ALA A 100 3.76 -7.29 -7.50
CA ALA A 100 4.21 -8.39 -8.36
C ALA A 100 3.91 -8.09 -9.84
N SER A 101 2.73 -7.53 -10.13
CA SER A 101 2.33 -7.15 -11.48
C SER A 101 3.14 -5.97 -12.01
N LEU A 102 3.26 -4.89 -11.25
CA LEU A 102 4.05 -3.72 -11.65
C LEU A 102 5.51 -4.10 -11.84
N TRP A 103 6.09 -4.88 -10.92
CA TRP A 103 7.45 -5.39 -11.07
C TRP A 103 7.63 -6.23 -12.34
N THR A 104 6.66 -7.09 -12.65
CA THR A 104 6.69 -7.89 -13.89
C THR A 104 6.62 -7.00 -15.12
N SER A 105 5.73 -6.02 -15.16
CA SER A 105 5.62 -5.04 -16.24
C SER A 105 6.91 -4.23 -16.43
N LEU A 106 7.46 -3.66 -15.35
CA LEU A 106 8.72 -2.92 -15.39
C LEU A 106 9.90 -3.82 -15.80
N SER A 107 9.85 -5.12 -15.52
CA SER A 107 10.86 -6.09 -15.96
C SER A 107 10.83 -6.37 -17.46
N LEU A 108 9.66 -6.26 -18.08
CA LEU A 108 9.45 -6.53 -19.49
C LEU A 108 9.59 -5.28 -20.34
N LEU A 109 9.11 -4.13 -19.85
CA LEU A 109 9.01 -2.90 -20.60
C LEU A 109 10.25 -2.01 -20.49
N LEU A 110 10.95 -2.04 -19.34
CA LEU A 110 12.10 -1.15 -19.13
C LEU A 110 13.43 -1.86 -19.40
N PRO A 111 14.29 -1.30 -20.27
CA PRO A 111 15.64 -1.81 -20.47
C PRO A 111 16.45 -1.66 -19.19
N ARG A 112 17.35 -2.61 -18.93
CA ARG A 112 18.23 -2.58 -17.75
C ARG A 112 19.43 -1.69 -18.02
N HIS A 113 19.81 -0.88 -17.03
CA HIS A 113 21.05 -0.13 -17.05
C HIS A 113 22.21 -1.03 -16.60
N ARG A 114 23.34 -0.97 -17.32
CA ARG A 114 24.61 -1.55 -16.85
C ARG A 114 25.24 -0.58 -15.86
N LEU A 115 25.03 -0.82 -14.57
CA LEU A 115 25.62 -0.03 -13.50
C LEU A 115 26.88 -0.72 -12.97
N PRO A 116 27.96 0.02 -12.67
CA PRO A 116 29.15 -0.56 -12.06
C PRO A 116 28.84 -1.09 -10.66
N GLU A 117 29.28 -2.32 -10.35
CA GLU A 117 29.03 -2.99 -9.06
C GLU A 117 29.95 -2.45 -7.95
N THR A 118 29.82 -1.16 -7.61
CA THR A 118 30.57 -0.52 -6.53
C THR A 118 29.95 -0.80 -5.16
N ARG A 119 30.75 -0.77 -4.08
CA ARG A 119 30.23 -0.93 -2.70
C ARG A 119 29.13 0.08 -2.36
N GLN A 120 29.23 1.30 -2.86
CA GLN A 120 28.22 2.35 -2.65
C GLN A 120 26.89 1.99 -3.33
N LEU A 121 26.92 1.51 -4.58
CA LEU A 121 25.71 1.08 -5.29
C LEU A 121 25.05 -0.12 -4.61
N LEU A 122 25.84 -1.06 -4.09
CA LEU A 122 25.32 -2.20 -3.33
C LEU A 122 24.61 -1.77 -2.04
N ARG A 123 25.17 -0.80 -1.31
CA ARG A 123 24.53 -0.22 -0.14
C ARG A 123 23.24 0.52 -0.53
N LEU A 124 23.28 1.33 -1.59
CA LEU A 124 22.11 2.03 -2.10
C LEU A 124 20.98 1.06 -2.45
N ARG A 125 21.28 -0.05 -3.14
CA ARG A 125 20.30 -1.09 -3.48
C ARG A 125 19.67 -1.71 -2.25
N ARG A 126 20.47 -2.12 -1.26
CA ARG A 126 19.95 -2.72 -0.01
C ARG A 126 19.05 -1.73 0.72
N PHE A 127 19.49 -0.47 0.81
CA PHE A 127 18.71 0.59 1.43
C PHE A 127 17.41 0.88 0.69
N ALA A 128 17.43 0.88 -0.65
CA ALA A 128 16.23 1.05 -1.47
C ALA A 128 15.22 -0.10 -1.27
N HIS A 129 15.68 -1.35 -1.10
CA HIS A 129 14.78 -2.47 -0.78
C HIS A 129 14.17 -2.30 0.60
N GLY A 130 14.97 -1.89 1.60
CA GLY A 130 14.49 -1.57 2.94
C GLY A 130 13.44 -0.44 2.92
N ALA A 131 13.71 0.65 2.19
CA ALA A 131 12.78 1.77 2.05
C ALA A 131 11.47 1.35 1.35
N ALA A 132 11.54 0.55 0.28
CA ALA A 132 10.33 0.02 -0.38
C ALA A 132 9.52 -0.90 0.54
N GLY A 133 10.19 -1.77 1.31
CA GLY A 133 9.55 -2.60 2.33
C GLY A 133 8.87 -1.77 3.42
N LEU A 134 9.53 -0.69 3.87
CA LEU A 134 8.97 0.23 4.85
C LEU A 134 7.73 0.96 4.30
N VAL A 135 7.78 1.47 3.06
CA VAL A 135 6.61 2.07 2.40
C VAL A 135 5.44 1.08 2.31
N PHE A 136 5.71 -0.17 1.97
CA PHE A 136 4.69 -1.23 1.94
C PHE A 136 4.07 -1.44 3.33
N LEU A 137 4.88 -1.52 4.38
CA LEU A 137 4.41 -1.68 5.76
C LEU A 137 3.61 -0.46 6.24
N THR A 138 4.02 0.76 5.89
CA THR A 138 3.26 1.98 6.20
C THR A 138 1.92 2.02 5.48
N ALA A 139 1.87 1.61 4.21
CA ALA A 139 0.60 1.51 3.47
C ALA A 139 -0.32 0.46 4.11
N LEU A 140 0.23 -0.68 4.55
CA LEU A 140 -0.52 -1.73 5.22
C LEU A 140 -1.03 -1.30 6.60
N SER A 141 -0.23 -0.58 7.40
CA SER A 141 -0.68 -0.07 8.71
C SER A 141 -1.84 0.92 8.59
N GLY A 142 -1.94 1.63 7.46
CA GLY A 142 -3.09 2.48 7.13
C GLY A 142 -4.43 1.73 7.07
N ALA A 143 -4.44 0.43 6.74
CA ALA A 143 -5.66 -0.38 6.79
C ALA A 143 -6.18 -0.57 8.21
N PHE A 144 -5.29 -0.70 9.20
CA PHE A 144 -5.69 -0.77 10.61
C PHE A 144 -6.21 0.58 11.09
N VAL A 145 -5.58 1.69 10.66
CA VAL A 145 -6.06 3.04 10.97
C VAL A 145 -7.47 3.25 10.44
N ALA A 146 -7.72 2.87 9.18
CA ALA A 146 -9.05 2.98 8.58
C ALA A 146 -10.06 2.02 9.21
N GLY A 147 -9.67 0.77 9.50
CA GLY A 147 -10.58 -0.24 10.05
C GLY A 147 -10.99 -0.02 11.51
N LEU A 148 -10.22 0.75 12.27
CA LEU A 148 -10.51 1.12 13.66
C LEU A 148 -11.02 2.57 13.80
N ASP A 149 -11.21 3.30 12.70
CA ASP A 149 -11.46 4.74 12.69
C ASP A 149 -10.42 5.53 13.50
N ALA A 150 -9.20 5.00 13.61
CA ALA A 150 -8.14 5.54 14.45
C ALA A 150 -7.66 6.92 13.99
N GLY A 151 -7.96 7.31 12.74
CA GLY A 151 -7.72 8.65 12.22
C GLY A 151 -8.49 9.76 12.94
N LEU A 152 -9.55 9.42 13.70
CA LEU A 152 -10.39 10.36 14.43
C LEU A 152 -10.04 10.47 15.93
N VAL A 153 -9.01 9.76 16.41
CA VAL A 153 -8.66 9.72 17.84
C VAL A 153 -7.93 11.00 18.25
N TYR A 154 -6.77 11.26 17.63
CA TYR A 154 -6.05 12.52 17.81
C TYR A 154 -5.94 13.26 16.50
N ASN A 155 -6.48 14.47 16.38
CA ASN A 155 -6.46 15.27 15.14
C ASN A 155 -5.49 16.46 15.19
N SER A 156 -4.40 16.31 15.94
CA SER A 156 -3.27 17.25 16.02
C SER A 156 -2.01 16.64 15.43
N PHE A 157 -1.06 17.48 14.99
CA PHE A 157 0.27 17.08 14.55
C PHE A 157 1.29 18.20 14.87
N PRO A 158 2.53 17.89 15.30
CA PRO A 158 3.14 16.57 15.41
C PRO A 158 2.78 15.80 16.70
N LYS A 159 2.30 16.49 17.72
CA LYS A 159 1.82 15.88 18.97
C LYS A 159 0.47 15.18 18.78
N MET A 160 0.15 14.27 19.70
CA MET A 160 -1.16 13.62 19.85
C MET A 160 -1.87 14.23 21.06
N GLY A 161 -2.69 15.26 20.82
CA GLY A 161 -3.16 16.15 21.87
C GLY A 161 -2.01 16.99 22.41
N ASP A 162 -1.90 17.08 23.74
CA ASP A 162 -0.83 17.82 24.42
C ASP A 162 0.49 17.03 24.54
N SER A 163 0.44 15.72 24.28
CA SER A 163 1.52 14.76 24.50
C SER A 163 2.17 14.28 23.20
N TRP A 164 3.46 13.95 23.25
CA TRP A 164 4.17 13.29 22.13
C TRP A 164 3.89 11.79 22.07
N ILE A 165 3.71 11.17 23.25
CA ILE A 165 3.42 9.76 23.44
C ILE A 165 2.17 9.73 24.33
N PRO A 166 1.01 9.27 23.82
CA PRO A 166 -0.19 9.10 24.65
C PRO A 166 0.00 8.06 25.76
N GLU A 167 -0.69 8.22 26.88
CA GLU A 167 -0.58 7.33 28.04
C GLU A 167 -1.34 6.00 27.85
N ASP A 168 -2.33 5.99 26.97
CA ASP A 168 -3.25 4.89 26.70
C ASP A 168 -2.73 3.90 25.64
N LEU A 169 -1.49 4.04 25.17
CA LEU A 169 -0.90 3.16 24.14
C LEU A 169 -0.90 1.67 24.54
N LEU A 170 -0.80 1.37 25.83
CA LEU A 170 -0.74 -0.01 26.37
C LEU A 170 -1.98 -0.38 27.20
N ALA A 171 -3.10 0.30 26.99
CA ALA A 171 -4.31 0.11 27.76
C ALA A 171 -4.92 -1.30 27.65
N PHE A 172 -4.67 -2.03 26.55
CA PHE A 172 -5.28 -3.35 26.32
C PHE A 172 -4.36 -4.49 26.80
N SER A 173 -4.97 -5.57 27.29
CA SER A 173 -4.29 -6.82 27.66
C SER A 173 -4.79 -8.00 26.80
N PRO A 174 -3.89 -8.88 26.32
CA PRO A 174 -2.42 -8.79 26.39
C PRO A 174 -1.86 -7.65 25.54
N VAL A 175 -0.62 -7.22 25.83
CA VAL A 175 0.06 -6.07 25.21
C VAL A 175 -0.01 -6.09 23.68
N LEU A 176 0.08 -7.27 23.06
CA LEU A 176 0.03 -7.43 21.60
C LEU A 176 -1.28 -6.92 20.97
N ARG A 177 -2.39 -6.93 21.71
CA ARG A 177 -3.67 -6.40 21.20
C ARG A 177 -3.60 -4.91 20.93
N ASN A 178 -2.75 -4.15 21.63
CA ASN A 178 -2.65 -2.71 21.38
C ASN A 178 -2.17 -2.42 19.95
N VAL A 179 -1.24 -3.22 19.43
CA VAL A 179 -0.67 -3.02 18.09
C VAL A 179 -1.71 -3.15 16.97
N PHE A 180 -2.80 -3.91 17.19
CA PHE A 180 -3.78 -4.22 16.14
C PHE A 180 -5.22 -3.79 16.46
N GLU A 181 -5.52 -3.47 17.71
CA GLU A 181 -6.89 -3.23 18.18
C GLU A 181 -7.03 -1.95 19.01
N ASN A 182 -5.95 -1.38 19.56
CA ASN A 182 -5.99 -0.09 20.25
C ASN A 182 -5.86 1.04 19.22
N PRO A 183 -6.92 1.86 19.00
CA PRO A 183 -6.89 2.92 18.00
C PRO A 183 -5.76 3.92 18.23
N THR A 184 -5.45 4.28 19.48
CA THR A 184 -4.37 5.22 19.81
C THR A 184 -3.01 4.67 19.40
N MET A 185 -2.72 3.41 19.73
CA MET A 185 -1.47 2.74 19.36
C MET A 185 -1.34 2.57 17.84
N VAL A 186 -2.41 2.14 17.17
CA VAL A 186 -2.43 2.00 15.71
C VAL A 186 -2.20 3.34 15.01
N GLN A 187 -2.81 4.42 15.51
CA GLN A 187 -2.59 5.77 14.98
C GLN A 187 -1.14 6.23 15.20
N PHE A 188 -0.60 6.02 16.41
CA PHE A 188 0.78 6.35 16.76
C PHE A 188 1.78 5.60 15.87
N ASP A 189 1.65 4.28 15.75
CA ASP A 189 2.52 3.43 14.93
C ASP A 189 2.50 3.88 13.47
N HIS A 190 1.32 4.19 12.91
CA HIS A 190 1.22 4.66 11.54
C HIS A 190 1.94 6.01 11.33
N ARG A 191 1.84 6.95 12.29
CA ARG A 191 2.58 8.22 12.25
C ARG A 191 4.09 8.00 12.27
N VAL A 192 4.57 7.13 13.17
CA VAL A 192 6.00 6.79 13.28
C VAL A 192 6.50 6.14 12.00
N LEU A 193 5.74 5.20 11.44
CA LEU A 193 6.04 4.55 10.17
C LEU A 193 6.08 5.54 9.00
N GLY A 194 5.19 6.53 8.98
CA GLY A 194 5.16 7.62 8.00
C GLY A 194 6.41 8.51 8.06
N VAL A 195 6.75 9.00 9.26
CA VAL A 195 7.96 9.81 9.50
C VAL A 195 9.25 9.03 9.17
N THR A 196 9.29 7.74 9.54
CA THR A 196 10.43 6.87 9.24
C THR A 196 10.55 6.65 7.73
N SER A 197 9.44 6.47 7.01
CA SER A 197 9.41 6.30 5.56
C SER A 197 9.97 7.50 4.81
N VAL A 198 9.46 8.71 5.11
CA VAL A 198 9.96 9.92 4.44
C VAL A 198 11.42 10.18 4.78
N THR A 199 11.84 9.95 6.02
CA THR A 199 13.24 10.05 6.43
C THR A 199 14.13 9.08 5.64
N ALA A 200 13.73 7.81 5.54
CA ALA A 200 14.46 6.80 4.79
C ALA A 200 14.55 7.17 3.30
N ILE A 201 13.47 7.65 2.70
CA ILE A 201 13.47 8.08 1.29
C ILE A 201 14.35 9.31 1.07
N THR A 202 14.33 10.28 1.97
CA THR A 202 15.20 11.46 1.92
C THR A 202 16.67 11.08 2.03
N VAL A 203 17.04 10.20 2.96
CA VAL A 203 18.40 9.64 3.05
C VAL A 203 18.76 8.89 1.76
N LEU A 204 17.87 8.06 1.23
CA LEU A 204 18.08 7.32 0.00
C LEU A 204 18.36 8.26 -1.19
N TYR A 205 17.61 9.36 -1.29
CA TYR A 205 17.82 10.39 -2.29
C TYR A 205 19.21 11.03 -2.17
N PHE A 206 19.63 11.45 -0.98
CA PHE A 206 20.96 12.03 -0.79
C PHE A 206 22.10 11.05 -1.05
N LEU A 207 21.95 9.78 -0.67
CA LEU A 207 22.90 8.72 -1.01
C LEU A 207 22.98 8.51 -2.52
N SER A 208 21.85 8.57 -3.23
CA SER A 208 21.80 8.41 -4.68
C SER A 208 22.57 9.51 -5.43
N ARG A 209 22.58 10.75 -4.89
CA ARG A 209 23.32 11.89 -5.49
C ARG A 209 24.83 11.72 -5.46
N ARG A 210 25.36 10.85 -4.60
CA ARG A 210 26.80 10.56 -4.51
C ARG A 210 27.27 9.54 -5.55
N ILE A 211 26.37 9.00 -6.36
CA ILE A 211 26.65 7.96 -7.35
C ILE A 211 26.31 8.49 -8.75
N PRO A 212 27.16 8.27 -9.77
CA PRO A 212 26.84 8.63 -11.15
C PRO A 212 25.76 7.69 -11.71
N LEU A 213 24.50 8.06 -11.49
CA LEU A 213 23.33 7.29 -11.93
C LEU A 213 22.82 7.78 -13.30
N PRO A 214 22.30 6.88 -14.16
CA PRO A 214 21.64 7.24 -15.42
C PRO A 214 20.48 8.23 -15.21
N GLY A 215 20.16 9.00 -16.25
CA GLY A 215 19.08 10.01 -16.21
C GLY A 215 17.76 9.48 -15.66
N ARG A 216 17.31 8.32 -16.17
CA ARG A 216 16.04 7.70 -15.73
C ARG A 216 16.06 7.22 -14.28
N THR A 217 17.21 6.73 -13.80
CA THR A 217 17.38 6.34 -12.39
C THR A 217 17.36 7.55 -11.45
N ARG A 218 17.99 8.66 -11.86
CA ARG A 218 17.91 9.93 -11.10
C ARG A 218 16.48 10.48 -11.06
N MET A 219 15.79 10.43 -12.19
CA MET A 219 14.37 10.80 -12.28
C MET A 219 13.53 9.96 -11.32
N ALA A 220 13.70 8.63 -11.31
CA ALA A 220 12.99 7.76 -10.38
C ALA A 220 13.26 8.12 -8.90
N ALA A 221 14.50 8.47 -8.54
CA ALA A 221 14.84 8.89 -7.17
C ALA A 221 14.20 10.23 -6.78
N VAL A 222 14.18 11.22 -7.69
CA VAL A 222 13.52 12.51 -7.47
C VAL A 222 12.00 12.35 -7.39
N THR A 223 11.40 11.56 -8.28
CA THR A 223 9.96 11.26 -8.26
C THR A 223 9.56 10.57 -6.96
N LEU A 224 10.34 9.59 -6.49
CA LEU A 224 10.09 8.94 -5.21
C LEU A 224 10.13 9.92 -4.03
N LEU A 225 11.10 10.85 -4.02
CA LEU A 225 11.19 11.90 -3.00
C LEU A 225 9.95 12.81 -3.03
N ALA A 226 9.56 13.30 -4.21
CA ALA A 226 8.41 14.17 -4.37
C ALA A 226 7.12 13.48 -3.89
N LEU A 227 6.90 12.23 -4.31
CA LEU A 227 5.76 11.42 -3.86
C LEU A 227 5.74 11.24 -2.34
N ALA A 228 6.90 11.06 -1.70
CA ALA A 228 6.98 10.87 -0.26
C ALA A 228 6.51 12.12 0.51
N TYR A 229 6.96 13.31 0.10
CA TYR A 229 6.52 14.55 0.71
C TYR A 229 5.05 14.88 0.40
N THR A 230 4.58 14.61 -0.82
CA THR A 230 3.15 14.72 -1.15
C THR A 230 2.31 13.79 -0.28
N GLN A 231 2.76 12.56 -0.06
CA GLN A 231 2.05 11.60 0.78
C GLN A 231 1.96 12.06 2.24
N VAL A 232 3.06 12.59 2.80
CA VAL A 232 3.07 13.15 4.16
C VAL A 232 2.10 14.33 4.26
N ALA A 233 2.11 15.24 3.27
CA ALA A 233 1.18 16.37 3.24
C ALA A 233 -0.28 15.88 3.20
N LEU A 234 -0.61 14.92 2.34
CA LEU A 234 -1.95 14.31 2.29
C LEU A 234 -2.35 13.66 3.62
N GLY A 235 -1.41 12.98 4.29
CA GLY A 235 -1.67 12.30 5.55
C GLY A 235 -1.96 13.28 6.69
N ILE A 236 -1.13 14.32 6.80
CA ILE A 236 -1.33 15.41 7.77
C ILE A 236 -2.64 16.16 7.47
N SER A 237 -2.93 16.48 6.21
CA SER A 237 -4.18 17.14 5.83
C SER A 237 -5.39 16.28 6.18
N THR A 238 -5.36 14.98 5.88
CA THR A 238 -6.44 14.04 6.23
C THR A 238 -6.66 14.00 7.74
N LEU A 239 -5.58 14.00 8.52
CA LEU A 239 -5.62 14.02 9.97
C LEU A 239 -6.22 15.31 10.54
N LEU A 240 -5.71 16.46 10.14
CA LEU A 240 -6.12 17.76 10.70
C LEU A 240 -7.55 18.17 10.32
N THR A 241 -8.09 17.57 9.24
CA THR A 241 -9.44 17.87 8.74
C THR A 241 -10.47 16.81 9.12
N TYR A 242 -10.15 15.93 10.08
CA TYR A 242 -11.05 14.88 10.59
C TYR A 242 -11.48 13.85 9.52
N VAL A 243 -10.51 13.40 8.73
CA VAL A 243 -10.64 12.26 7.79
C VAL A 243 -11.78 12.42 6.77
N PRO A 244 -11.85 13.54 6.02
CA PRO A 244 -12.87 13.68 4.99
C PRO A 244 -12.60 12.68 3.86
N THR A 245 -13.63 11.95 3.44
CA THR A 245 -13.53 10.82 2.50
C THR A 245 -12.69 11.12 1.24
N PRO A 246 -12.82 12.29 0.58
CA PRO A 246 -11.99 12.60 -0.59
C PRO A 246 -10.49 12.68 -0.28
N LEU A 247 -10.09 13.28 0.85
CA LEU A 247 -8.68 13.36 1.23
C LEU A 247 -8.16 12.00 1.68
N ALA A 248 -8.93 11.25 2.46
CA ALA A 248 -8.56 9.90 2.89
C ALA A 248 -8.36 8.96 1.69
N ALA A 249 -9.27 9.00 0.71
CA ALA A 249 -9.14 8.24 -0.54
C ALA A 249 -7.93 8.70 -1.37
N THR A 250 -7.67 10.01 -1.44
CA THR A 250 -6.50 10.56 -2.14
C THR A 250 -5.20 10.15 -1.46
N HIS A 251 -5.15 10.14 -0.13
CA HIS A 251 -4.03 9.62 0.65
C HIS A 251 -3.81 8.14 0.39
N GLN A 252 -4.87 7.32 0.33
CA GLN A 252 -4.76 5.91 -0.01
C GLN A 252 -4.22 5.71 -1.45
N ALA A 253 -4.71 6.48 -2.42
CA ALA A 253 -4.20 6.44 -3.79
C ALA A 253 -2.73 6.91 -3.89
N GLY A 254 -2.38 7.96 -3.15
CA GLY A 254 -1.02 8.48 -3.04
C GLY A 254 -0.04 7.46 -2.45
N SER A 255 -0.49 6.63 -1.49
CA SER A 255 0.32 5.56 -0.91
C SER A 255 0.70 4.50 -1.96
N LEU A 256 -0.24 4.19 -2.86
CA LEU A 256 0.00 3.29 -3.99
C LEU A 256 0.99 3.92 -4.97
N ALA A 257 0.81 5.20 -5.32
CA ALA A 257 1.74 5.92 -6.19
C ALA A 257 3.16 5.96 -5.62
N LEU A 258 3.30 6.21 -4.31
CA LEU A 258 4.57 6.19 -3.60
C LEU A 258 5.25 4.81 -3.69
N LEU A 259 4.48 3.74 -3.47
CA LEU A 259 4.96 2.36 -3.62
C LEU A 259 5.39 2.06 -5.07
N SER A 260 4.66 2.57 -6.06
CA SER A 260 5.03 2.47 -7.48
C SER A 260 6.35 3.17 -7.78
N GLY A 261 6.56 4.38 -7.23
CA GLY A 261 7.82 5.10 -7.33
C GLY A 261 8.99 4.32 -6.72
N ALA A 262 8.76 3.67 -5.57
CA ALA A 262 9.77 2.84 -4.91
C ALA A 262 10.13 1.61 -5.76
N LEU A 263 9.13 0.91 -6.31
CA LEU A 263 9.34 -0.23 -7.20
C LEU A 263 10.02 0.17 -8.52
N TRP A 264 9.67 1.34 -9.06
CA TRP A 264 10.33 1.87 -10.24
C TRP A 264 11.82 2.12 -9.97
N LEU A 265 12.17 2.81 -8.88
CA LEU A 265 13.57 3.03 -8.51
C LEU A 265 14.30 1.69 -8.32
N LEU A 266 13.69 0.72 -7.64
CA LEU A 266 14.26 -0.63 -7.50
C LEU A 266 14.50 -1.30 -8.84
N SER A 267 13.56 -1.14 -9.79
CA SER A 267 13.68 -1.71 -11.13
C SER A 267 14.84 -1.11 -11.93
N GLU A 268 15.12 0.18 -11.74
CA GLU A 268 16.26 0.88 -12.36
C GLU A 268 17.59 0.46 -11.73
N LEU A 269 17.59 0.18 -10.43
CA LEU A 269 18.77 -0.26 -9.68
C LEU A 269 19.06 -1.76 -9.81
N ARG A 270 18.30 -2.52 -10.62
CA ARG A 270 18.51 -3.97 -10.75
C ARG A 270 19.91 -4.34 -11.22
N ARG A 271 20.39 -5.48 -10.74
CA ARG A 271 21.59 -6.12 -11.30
C ARG A 271 21.29 -6.66 -12.69
N VAL A 272 22.20 -6.41 -13.63
CA VAL A 272 22.28 -7.21 -14.85
C VAL A 272 23.02 -8.49 -14.46
N ALA A 273 22.36 -9.64 -14.53
CA ALA A 273 23.06 -10.92 -14.37
C ALA A 273 24.14 -11.00 -15.45
N LYS A 274 25.35 -11.40 -15.05
CA LYS A 274 26.46 -11.69 -15.98
C LYS A 274 26.06 -12.84 -16.90
#